data_AF-A0A350WQZ2-F1
#
_entry.id   AF-A0A350WQZ2-F1
#
_cell.length_a   1.000
_cell.length_b   1.000
_cell.length_c   1.000
_cell.angle_alpha   90.00
_cell.angle_beta   90.00
_cell.angle_gamma   90.00
#
_symmetry.space_group_name_H-M   'P 1'
#
loop_
_entity.id
_entity.type
_entity.pdbx_description
1 polymer ?
#
loop_
_entity_poly.entity_id
_entity_poly.type
_entity_poly.pdbx_seq_one_letter_code
_entity_poly.pdbx_strand_id
1 'polypeptide(L)'
;MKHETFKSYVAVLVAVVTVLGATAACLASVAVSSASDADFLGLDASIRAQKADIINHVYAFEHYRAYTDYVRYDEYGRLLYDPNADEETDLRNGALQREAWGVASGLSSVFFSPRYINPDGQYDLERELQEAWAQDSQNEDLNPTPYFAESDQLRARSSFLTADMIVLAISFWFLTVAQATEKKIKYFWAGLGILFALAGILG
;
A
#
# COMPACT_ATOMS: atom_id res chain seq x y z
N MET A 1 -60.92 -17.05 17.21
CA MET A 1 -60.29 -15.74 16.91
C MET A 1 -58.77 -15.65 17.14
N LYS A 2 -58.02 -16.70 17.54
CA LYS A 2 -56.58 -16.57 17.92
C LYS A 2 -55.56 -17.12 16.90
N HIS A 3 -55.98 -17.82 15.84
CA HIS A 3 -55.06 -18.48 14.89
C HIS A 3 -54.73 -17.62 13.66
N GLU A 4 -55.73 -16.98 13.06
CA GLU A 4 -55.58 -16.09 11.90
C GLU A 4 -54.70 -14.85 12.20
N THR A 5 -54.91 -14.24 13.37
CA THR A 5 -54.13 -13.07 13.82
C THR A 5 -52.65 -13.41 14.06
N PHE A 6 -52.35 -14.59 14.58
CA PHE A 6 -50.97 -15.06 14.77
C PHE A 6 -50.27 -15.30 13.42
N LYS A 7 -50.95 -15.94 12.46
CA LYS A 7 -50.39 -16.15 11.11
C LYS A 7 -50.09 -14.82 10.42
N SER A 8 -51.00 -13.84 10.50
CA SER A 8 -50.74 -12.49 9.97
C SER A 8 -49.56 -11.81 10.65
N TYR A 9 -49.45 -11.89 11.98
CA TYR A 9 -48.34 -11.27 12.71
C TYR A 9 -46.98 -11.87 12.35
N VAL A 10 -46.89 -13.21 12.30
CA VAL A 10 -45.65 -13.89 11.90
C VAL A 10 -45.31 -13.58 10.43
N ALA A 11 -46.30 -13.50 9.54
CA ALA A 11 -46.06 -13.11 8.15
C ALA A 11 -45.47 -11.69 8.02
N VAL A 12 -45.94 -10.74 8.84
CA VAL A 12 -45.35 -9.39 8.90
C VAL A 12 -43.90 -9.44 9.41
N LEU A 13 -43.61 -10.21 10.44
CA LEU A 13 -42.23 -10.38 10.94
C LEU A 13 -41.30 -10.99 9.89
N VAL A 14 -41.78 -11.99 9.14
CA VAL A 14 -41.03 -12.60 8.02
C VAL A 14 -40.73 -11.56 6.94
N ALA A 15 -41.69 -10.71 6.60
CA ALA A 15 -41.48 -9.63 5.63
C ALA A 15 -40.41 -8.64 6.12
N VAL A 16 -40.45 -8.26 7.40
CA VAL A 16 -39.45 -7.38 8.02
C VAL A 16 -38.05 -8.00 7.98
N VAL A 17 -37.90 -9.26 8.40
CA VAL A 17 -36.60 -9.97 8.38
C VAL A 17 -36.06 -10.08 6.95
N THR A 18 -36.92 -10.32 5.97
CA THR A 18 -36.53 -10.37 4.55
C THR A 18 -35.97 -9.02 4.07
N VAL A 19 -36.62 -7.90 4.41
CA VAL A 19 -36.15 -6.55 4.03
C VAL A 19 -34.82 -6.22 4.72
N LEU A 20 -34.68 -6.57 6.00
CA LEU A 20 -33.43 -6.39 6.75
C LEU A 20 -32.29 -7.21 6.15
N GLY A 21 -32.54 -8.48 5.82
CA GLY A 21 -31.56 -9.35 5.17
C GLY A 21 -31.12 -8.82 3.81
N ALA A 22 -32.06 -8.34 2.99
CA ALA A 22 -31.75 -7.71 1.70
C ALA A 22 -30.89 -6.44 1.87
N THR A 23 -31.19 -5.64 2.89
CA THR A 23 -30.43 -4.41 3.20
C THR A 23 -29.01 -4.74 3.67
N ALA A 24 -28.86 -5.72 4.57
CA ALA A 24 -27.56 -6.21 5.03
C ALA A 24 -26.71 -6.74 3.87
N ALA A 25 -27.30 -7.53 2.97
CA ALA A 25 -26.63 -8.01 1.76
C ALA A 25 -26.16 -6.87 0.84
N CYS A 26 -26.99 -5.84 0.66
CA CYS A 26 -26.61 -4.65 -0.11
C CYS A 26 -25.42 -3.91 0.52
N LEU A 27 -25.48 -3.67 1.83
CA LEU A 27 -24.39 -3.01 2.57
C LEU A 27 -23.10 -3.83 2.56
N ALA A 28 -23.20 -5.16 2.69
CA ALA A 28 -22.05 -6.05 2.63
C ALA A 28 -21.37 -5.99 1.26
N SER A 29 -22.15 -5.99 0.18
CA SER A 29 -21.67 -5.87 -1.20
C SER A 29 -20.94 -4.55 -1.44
N VAL A 30 -21.50 -3.43 -0.97
CA VAL A 30 -20.85 -2.11 -1.06
C VAL A 30 -19.53 -2.12 -0.29
N ALA A 31 -19.51 -2.67 0.93
CA ALA A 31 -18.29 -2.76 1.73
C ALA A 31 -17.20 -3.61 1.06
N VAL A 32 -17.55 -4.73 0.41
CA VAL A 32 -16.58 -5.53 -0.38
C VAL A 32 -16.04 -4.72 -1.56
N SER A 33 -16.91 -4.02 -2.30
CA SER A 33 -16.49 -3.21 -3.45
C SER A 33 -15.49 -2.14 -3.02
N SER A 34 -15.83 -1.36 -1.99
CA SER A 34 -14.95 -0.31 -1.48
C SER A 34 -13.64 -0.86 -0.90
N ALA A 35 -13.67 -2.04 -0.26
CA ALA A 35 -12.44 -2.69 0.19
C ALA A 35 -11.53 -3.05 -0.98
N SER A 36 -12.11 -3.58 -2.07
CA SER A 36 -11.36 -3.92 -3.29
C SER A 36 -10.75 -2.68 -3.96
N ASP A 37 -11.46 -1.55 -3.96
CA ASP A 37 -10.95 -0.29 -4.49
C ASP A 37 -9.76 0.21 -3.65
N ALA A 38 -9.89 0.14 -2.32
CA ALA A 38 -8.80 0.49 -1.40
C ALA A 38 -7.58 -0.43 -1.56
N ASP A 39 -7.78 -1.74 -1.72
CA ASP A 39 -6.68 -2.68 -2.02
C ASP A 39 -5.96 -2.31 -3.33
N PHE A 40 -6.71 -1.94 -4.38
CA PHE A 40 -6.12 -1.55 -5.65
C PHE A 40 -5.27 -0.27 -5.51
N LEU A 41 -5.77 0.72 -4.77
CA LEU A 41 -5.01 1.94 -4.46
C LEU A 41 -3.76 1.64 -3.61
N GLY A 42 -3.85 0.74 -2.63
CA GLY A 42 -2.71 0.30 -1.84
C GLY A 42 -1.64 -0.43 -2.67
N LEU A 43 -2.05 -1.25 -3.62
CA LEU A 43 -1.14 -1.91 -4.57
C LEU A 43 -0.48 -0.90 -5.50
N ASP A 44 -1.24 0.04 -6.05
CA ASP A 44 -0.71 1.10 -6.92
C ASP A 44 0.32 1.97 -6.17
N ALA A 45 0.00 2.42 -4.95
CA ALA A 45 0.95 3.14 -4.10
C ALA A 45 2.21 2.31 -3.78
N SER A 46 2.06 0.99 -3.55
CA SER A 46 3.21 0.09 -3.34
C SER A 46 4.09 -0.03 -4.57
N ILE A 47 3.49 -0.09 -5.77
CA ILE A 47 4.22 -0.13 -7.04
C ILE A 47 4.96 1.19 -7.27
N ARG A 48 4.32 2.33 -7.00
CA ARG A 48 4.97 3.65 -7.09
C ARG A 48 6.13 3.78 -6.13
N ALA A 49 5.95 3.37 -4.87
CA ALA A 49 7.00 3.30 -3.87
C ALA A 49 8.19 2.45 -4.34
N GLN A 50 7.93 1.26 -4.85
CA GLN A 50 8.99 0.37 -5.34
C GLN A 50 9.67 0.90 -6.61
N LYS A 51 8.91 1.54 -7.50
CA LYS A 51 9.45 2.20 -8.68
C LYS A 51 10.37 3.35 -8.30
N ALA A 52 9.94 4.22 -7.38
CA ALA A 52 10.74 5.33 -6.85
C ALA A 52 12.03 4.79 -6.22
N ASP A 53 11.93 3.78 -5.35
CA ASP A 53 13.08 3.14 -4.72
C ASP A 53 14.11 2.64 -5.75
N ILE A 54 13.67 1.86 -6.74
CA ILE A 54 14.54 1.30 -7.77
C ILE A 54 15.18 2.40 -8.62
N ILE A 55 14.39 3.37 -9.09
CA ILE A 55 14.89 4.45 -9.94
C ILE A 55 15.92 5.29 -9.18
N ASN A 56 15.64 5.63 -7.92
CA ASN A 56 16.55 6.39 -7.07
C ASN A 56 17.86 5.63 -6.84
N HIS A 57 17.80 4.32 -6.58
CA HIS A 57 19.00 3.49 -6.48
C HIS A 57 19.80 3.45 -7.78
N VAL A 58 19.15 3.29 -8.93
CA VAL A 58 19.85 3.27 -10.23
C VAL A 58 20.60 4.58 -10.45
N TYR A 59 19.95 5.74 -10.29
CA TYR A 59 20.61 7.03 -10.48
C TYR A 59 21.71 7.29 -9.45
N ALA A 60 21.45 7.03 -8.17
CA ALA A 60 22.44 7.28 -7.12
C ALA A 60 23.68 6.37 -7.30
N PHE A 61 23.51 5.12 -7.73
CA PHE A 61 24.66 4.25 -8.04
C PHE A 61 25.37 4.65 -9.34
N GLU A 62 24.67 5.18 -10.34
CA GLU A 62 25.31 5.76 -11.53
C GLU A 62 26.19 6.96 -11.15
N HIS A 63 25.67 7.86 -10.31
CA HIS A 63 26.42 9.02 -9.80
C HIS A 63 27.60 8.59 -8.92
N TYR A 64 27.40 7.62 -8.03
CA TYR A 64 28.47 7.07 -7.21
C TYR A 64 29.57 6.43 -8.05
N ARG A 65 29.21 5.67 -9.09
CA ARG A 65 30.18 5.13 -10.04
C ARG A 65 30.98 6.25 -10.71
N ALA A 66 30.30 7.29 -11.20
CA ALA A 66 30.97 8.43 -11.82
C ALA A 66 31.91 9.15 -10.85
N TYR A 67 31.54 9.25 -9.57
CA TYR A 67 32.40 9.76 -8.52
C TYR A 67 33.65 8.88 -8.31
N THR A 68 33.51 7.54 -8.28
CA THR A 68 34.68 6.65 -8.15
C THR A 68 35.62 6.74 -9.35
N ASP A 69 35.07 6.86 -10.57
CA ASP A 69 35.87 7.09 -11.77
C ASP A 69 36.56 8.46 -11.72
N TYR A 70 35.88 9.51 -11.23
CA TYR A 70 36.47 10.83 -10.99
C TYR A 70 37.68 10.74 -10.05
N VAL A 71 37.52 10.12 -8.88
CA VAL A 71 38.63 9.96 -7.90
C VAL A 71 39.79 9.19 -8.52
N ARG A 72 39.51 8.14 -9.31
CA ARG A 72 40.55 7.38 -10.02
C ARG A 72 41.35 8.26 -10.98
N TYR A 73 40.68 9.05 -11.81
CA TYR A 73 41.36 9.90 -12.80
C TYR A 73 42.07 11.09 -12.16
N ASP A 74 41.50 11.67 -11.11
CA ASP A 74 42.12 12.72 -10.31
C ASP A 74 43.43 12.24 -9.69
N GLU A 75 43.40 11.07 -9.03
CA GLU A 75 44.59 10.48 -8.43
C GLU A 75 45.61 10.01 -9.47
N TYR A 76 45.17 9.44 -10.59
CA TYR A 76 46.06 9.10 -11.70
C TYR A 76 46.80 10.33 -12.24
N GLY A 77 46.11 11.46 -12.40
CA GLY A 77 46.74 12.72 -12.79
C GLY A 77 47.74 13.25 -11.74
N ARG A 78 47.51 13.01 -10.45
CA ARG A 78 48.48 13.33 -9.38
C ARG A 78 49.72 12.44 -9.43
N LEU A 79 49.53 11.14 -9.66
CA LEU A 79 50.64 10.18 -9.74
C LEU A 79 51.55 10.40 -10.95
N LEU A 80 51.03 11.01 -12.03
CA LEU A 80 51.81 11.39 -13.21
C LEU A 80 52.69 12.63 -12.98
N TYR A 81 52.46 13.39 -11.92
CA TYR A 81 53.29 14.53 -11.56
C TYR A 81 54.56 14.05 -10.85
N ASP A 82 55.72 14.21 -11.51
CA ASP A 82 57.02 13.96 -10.91
C ASP A 82 57.90 15.21 -11.02
N PRO A 83 58.18 15.92 -9.92
CA PRO A 83 59.01 17.13 -9.94
C PRO A 83 60.49 16.87 -10.24
N ASN A 84 60.94 15.61 -10.26
CA ASN A 84 62.33 15.23 -10.54
C ASN A 84 62.50 14.53 -11.90
N ALA A 85 61.44 14.47 -12.72
CA ALA A 85 61.50 13.85 -14.04
C ALA A 85 62.43 14.61 -15.00
N ASP A 86 63.02 13.88 -15.94
CA ASP A 86 63.72 14.46 -17.08
C ASP A 86 62.74 15.10 -18.07
N GLU A 87 63.24 16.03 -18.90
CA GLU A 87 62.41 16.85 -19.81
C GLU A 87 61.53 16.02 -20.76
N GLU A 88 62.03 14.88 -21.25
CA GLU A 88 61.26 13.98 -22.12
C GLU A 88 60.11 13.29 -21.36
N THR A 89 60.37 12.82 -20.15
CA THR A 89 59.35 12.20 -19.29
C THR A 89 58.31 13.22 -18.83
N ASP A 90 58.72 14.44 -18.49
CA ASP A 90 57.81 15.51 -18.09
C ASP A 90 56.87 15.92 -19.23
N LEU A 91 57.39 16.06 -20.46
CA LEU A 91 56.57 16.36 -21.64
C LEU A 91 55.54 15.25 -21.93
N ARG A 92 55.96 13.97 -21.82
CA ARG A 92 55.07 12.82 -22.02
C ARG A 92 54.00 12.74 -20.92
N ASN A 93 54.41 12.84 -19.66
CA ASN A 93 53.52 12.74 -18.52
C ASN A 93 52.56 13.93 -18.45
N GLY A 94 53.01 15.13 -18.81
CA GLY A 94 52.16 16.32 -18.86
C GLY A 94 51.02 16.22 -19.86
N ALA A 95 51.20 15.51 -20.98
CA ALA A 95 50.10 15.23 -21.92
C ALA A 95 49.05 14.28 -21.31
N LEU A 96 49.50 13.16 -20.71
CA LEU A 96 48.64 12.17 -20.06
C LEU A 96 47.92 12.75 -18.83
N GLN A 97 48.59 13.63 -18.09
CA GLN A 97 48.03 14.31 -16.92
C GLN A 97 46.87 15.24 -17.32
N ARG A 98 47.06 16.04 -18.38
CA ARG A 98 45.99 16.92 -18.89
C ARG A 98 44.78 16.12 -19.36
N GLU A 99 45.00 14.97 -19.99
CA GLU A 99 43.92 14.08 -20.40
C GLU A 99 43.18 13.51 -19.17
N ALA A 100 43.91 12.99 -18.19
CA ALA A 100 43.34 12.45 -16.96
C ALA A 100 42.49 13.47 -16.19
N TRP A 101 43.02 14.67 -15.97
CA TRP A 101 42.28 15.75 -15.32
C TRP A 101 41.14 16.30 -16.17
N GLY A 102 41.27 16.27 -17.49
CA GLY A 102 40.18 16.60 -18.42
C GLY A 102 38.99 15.64 -18.25
N VAL A 103 39.25 14.33 -18.17
CA VAL A 103 38.21 13.32 -17.90
C VAL A 103 37.60 13.51 -16.52
N ALA A 104 38.42 13.70 -15.48
CA ALA A 104 37.94 13.94 -14.11
C ALA A 104 37.01 15.18 -14.05
N SER A 105 37.42 16.29 -14.67
CA SER A 105 36.60 17.50 -14.74
C SER A 105 35.27 17.28 -15.47
N GLY A 106 35.29 16.54 -16.59
CA GLY A 106 34.09 16.16 -17.32
C GLY A 106 33.12 15.32 -16.49
N LEU A 107 33.62 14.35 -15.73
CA LEU A 107 32.80 13.51 -14.85
C LEU A 107 32.13 14.34 -13.75
N SER A 108 32.90 15.20 -13.07
CA SER A 108 32.41 16.02 -11.96
C SER A 108 31.38 17.08 -12.35
N SER A 109 31.39 17.53 -13.61
CA SER A 109 30.47 18.59 -14.07
C SER A 109 29.13 18.06 -14.58
N VAL A 110 29.07 16.79 -14.99
CA VAL A 110 27.91 16.22 -15.69
C VAL A 110 27.21 15.15 -14.86
N PHE A 111 27.94 14.32 -14.12
CA PHE A 111 27.40 13.05 -13.62
C PHE A 111 27.13 12.98 -12.12
N PHE A 112 27.63 13.91 -11.30
CA PHE A 112 27.31 13.91 -9.87
C PHE A 112 27.40 15.32 -9.28
N SER A 113 26.63 15.58 -8.22
CA SER A 113 26.60 16.88 -7.57
C SER A 113 27.62 16.97 -6.41
N PRO A 114 28.43 18.05 -6.31
CA PRO A 114 29.40 18.24 -5.22
C PRO A 114 28.80 18.34 -3.82
N ARG A 115 27.65 19.00 -3.67
CA ARG A 115 26.48 18.22 -3.28
C ARG A 115 26.62 17.19 -2.16
N TYR A 116 26.73 15.96 -2.66
CA TYR A 116 26.70 14.71 -1.95
C TYR A 116 28.08 14.30 -1.46
N ILE A 117 29.11 15.13 -1.66
CA ILE A 117 30.45 14.89 -1.13
C ILE A 117 30.53 15.45 0.28
N ASN A 118 30.96 14.60 1.21
CA ASN A 118 31.17 14.94 2.60
C ASN A 118 32.48 15.73 2.79
N PRO A 119 32.66 16.41 3.94
CA PRO A 119 33.90 17.12 4.23
C PRO A 119 35.15 16.24 4.28
N ASP A 120 34.97 14.93 4.50
CA ASP A 120 36.03 13.91 4.45
C ASP A 120 36.38 13.48 3.00
N GLY A 121 35.68 14.05 2.01
CA GLY A 121 35.85 13.77 0.60
C GLY A 121 35.08 12.55 0.10
N GLN A 122 34.36 11.81 0.96
CA GLN A 122 33.60 10.62 0.55
C GLN A 122 32.24 10.99 -0.04
N TYR A 123 31.72 10.14 -0.94
CA TYR A 123 30.39 10.30 -1.50
C TYR A 123 29.32 9.73 -0.58
N ASP A 124 28.35 10.57 -0.22
CA ASP A 124 27.21 10.24 0.63
C ASP A 124 26.03 9.76 -0.21
N LEU A 125 26.08 8.47 -0.55
CA LEU A 125 25.02 7.79 -1.29
C LEU A 125 23.69 7.82 -0.54
N GLU A 126 23.73 7.63 0.78
CA GLU A 126 22.53 7.56 1.61
C GLU A 126 21.78 8.89 1.62
N ARG A 127 22.51 10.02 1.72
CA ARG A 127 21.89 11.35 1.64
C ARG A 127 21.21 11.60 0.30
N GLU A 128 21.83 11.18 -0.81
CA GLU A 128 21.20 11.31 -2.12
C GLU A 128 19.93 10.47 -2.24
N LEU A 129 19.98 9.20 -1.80
CA LEU A 129 18.81 8.31 -1.79
C LEU A 129 17.66 8.86 -0.94
N GLN A 130 17.97 9.35 0.26
CA GLN A 130 16.96 9.93 1.15
C GLN A 130 16.32 11.18 0.58
N GLU A 131 17.11 12.03 -0.08
CA GLU A 131 16.59 13.23 -0.73
C GLU A 131 15.72 12.90 -1.94
N ALA A 132 16.17 11.97 -2.80
CA ALA A 132 15.40 11.51 -3.95
C ALA A 132 14.08 10.88 -3.50
N TRP A 133 14.10 10.03 -2.46
CA TRP A 133 12.90 9.48 -1.85
C TRP A 133 11.97 10.55 -1.29
N ALA A 134 12.52 11.56 -0.61
CA ALA A 134 11.73 12.67 -0.06
C ALA A 134 11.10 13.53 -1.17
N GLN A 135 11.80 13.71 -2.30
CA GLN A 135 11.28 14.40 -3.47
C GLN A 135 10.16 13.61 -4.14
N ASP A 136 10.33 12.29 -4.33
CA ASP A 136 9.29 11.44 -4.91
C ASP A 136 8.05 11.36 -4.01
N SER A 137 8.25 11.29 -2.69
CA SER A 137 7.18 11.33 -1.70
C SER A 137 6.36 12.64 -1.72
N GLN A 138 6.93 13.73 -2.26
CA GLN A 138 6.19 14.99 -2.45
C GLN A 138 5.39 15.00 -3.76
N ASN A 139 5.87 14.30 -4.78
CA ASN A 139 5.27 14.28 -6.12
C ASN A 139 4.19 13.21 -6.26
N GLU A 140 4.37 12.07 -5.61
CA GLU A 140 3.52 10.90 -5.71
C GLU A 140 3.23 10.32 -4.32
N ASP A 141 2.10 9.63 -4.18
CA ASP A 141 1.81 8.85 -2.99
C ASP A 141 2.60 7.54 -3.01
N LEU A 142 3.55 7.41 -2.09
CA LEU A 142 4.38 6.23 -1.89
C LEU A 142 3.97 5.44 -0.63
N ASN A 143 2.92 5.85 0.09
CA ASN A 143 2.53 5.20 1.34
C ASN A 143 1.28 4.32 1.15
N PRO A 144 1.44 3.00 1.04
CA PRO A 144 0.30 2.09 0.87
C PRO A 144 -0.47 1.79 2.16
N THR A 145 0.14 2.08 3.32
CA THR A 145 -0.39 1.75 4.66
C THR A 145 -1.83 2.24 4.90
N PRO A 146 -2.19 3.51 4.65
CA PRO A 146 -3.55 3.99 4.89
C PRO A 146 -4.60 3.24 4.05
N TYR A 147 -4.28 2.88 2.80
CA TYR A 147 -5.19 2.19 1.90
C TYR A 147 -5.48 0.75 2.36
N PHE A 148 -4.44 0.01 2.75
CA PHE A 148 -4.63 -1.33 3.30
C PHE A 148 -5.35 -1.32 4.65
N ALA A 149 -5.08 -0.34 5.51
CA ALA A 149 -5.80 -0.17 6.77
C ALA A 149 -7.30 0.12 6.54
N GLU A 150 -7.63 0.91 5.52
CA GLU A 150 -9.02 1.17 5.12
C GLU A 150 -9.70 -0.10 4.56
N SER A 151 -9.01 -0.82 3.67
CA SER A 151 -9.50 -2.11 3.14
C SER A 151 -9.79 -3.12 4.25
N ASP A 152 -8.91 -3.25 5.22
CA ASP A 152 -9.08 -4.17 6.36
C ASP A 152 -10.32 -3.81 7.20
N GLN A 153 -10.55 -2.51 7.45
CA GLN A 153 -11.75 -2.06 8.15
C GLN A 153 -13.03 -2.37 7.36
N LEU A 154 -13.02 -2.16 6.05
CA LEU A 154 -14.15 -2.44 5.17
C LEU A 154 -14.42 -3.95 5.05
N ARG A 155 -13.37 -4.78 4.97
CA ARG A 155 -13.47 -6.25 5.01
C ARG A 155 -14.05 -6.73 6.33
N ALA A 156 -13.60 -6.18 7.46
CA ALA A 156 -14.17 -6.51 8.76
C ALA A 156 -15.66 -6.17 8.82
N ARG A 157 -16.05 -4.99 8.35
CA ARG A 157 -17.45 -4.57 8.25
C ARG A 157 -18.28 -5.48 7.34
N SER A 158 -17.73 -5.89 6.20
CA SER A 158 -18.42 -6.80 5.28
C SER A 158 -18.59 -8.21 5.88
N SER A 159 -17.55 -8.74 6.52
CA SER A 159 -17.60 -10.02 7.22
C SER A 159 -18.66 -10.00 8.33
N PHE A 160 -18.77 -8.86 9.03
CA PHE A 160 -19.75 -8.66 10.07
C PHE A 160 -21.18 -8.68 9.52
N LEU A 161 -21.47 -7.89 8.48
CA LEU A 161 -22.78 -7.86 7.81
C LEU A 161 -23.15 -9.24 7.20
N THR A 162 -22.17 -10.00 6.76
CA THR A 162 -22.38 -11.37 6.27
C THR A 162 -22.78 -12.31 7.41
N ALA A 163 -22.18 -12.15 8.60
CA ALA A 163 -22.58 -12.91 9.78
C ALA A 163 -24.02 -12.57 10.20
N ASP A 164 -24.41 -11.30 10.17
CA ASP A 164 -25.79 -10.88 10.46
C ASP A 164 -26.79 -11.50 9.48
N MET A 165 -26.43 -11.57 8.20
CA MET A 165 -27.25 -12.22 7.18
C MET A 165 -27.49 -13.71 7.50
N ILE A 166 -26.49 -14.42 8.03
CA ILE A 166 -26.64 -15.83 8.46
C ILE A 166 -27.61 -15.91 9.64
N VAL A 167 -27.50 -15.01 10.63
CA VAL A 167 -28.40 -14.97 11.79
C VAL A 167 -29.84 -14.65 11.37
N LEU A 168 -30.03 -13.70 10.45
CA LEU A 168 -31.35 -13.37 9.88
C LEU A 168 -31.94 -14.53 9.07
N ALA A 169 -31.13 -15.30 8.35
CA ALA A 169 -31.59 -16.50 7.65
C ALA A 169 -32.09 -17.58 8.63
N ILE A 170 -31.40 -17.77 9.75
CA ILE A 170 -31.84 -18.67 10.83
C ILE A 170 -33.15 -18.18 11.45
N SER A 171 -33.27 -16.87 11.70
CA SER A 171 -34.52 -16.26 12.19
C SER A 171 -35.68 -16.50 11.23
N PHE A 172 -35.47 -16.24 9.94
CA PHE A 172 -36.46 -16.46 8.89
C PHE A 172 -36.95 -17.92 8.86
N TRP A 173 -36.02 -18.88 9.00
CA TRP A 173 -36.37 -20.29 9.06
C TRP A 173 -37.27 -20.61 10.25
N PHE A 174 -36.93 -20.14 11.45
CA PHE A 174 -37.74 -20.36 12.65
C PHE A 174 -39.12 -19.70 12.58
N LEU A 175 -39.22 -18.49 12.02
CA LEU A 175 -40.50 -17.81 11.81
C LEU A 175 -41.38 -18.58 10.82
N THR A 176 -40.78 -19.12 9.75
CA THR A 176 -41.49 -19.94 8.76
C THR A 176 -42.01 -21.25 9.40
N VAL A 177 -41.18 -21.93 10.20
CA VAL A 177 -41.58 -23.14 10.95
C VAL A 177 -42.68 -22.82 11.98
N ALA A 178 -42.62 -21.67 12.64
CA ALA A 178 -43.65 -21.21 13.55
C ALA A 178 -45.01 -21.00 12.85
N GLN A 179 -45.00 -20.52 11.61
CA GLN A 179 -46.20 -20.33 10.79
C GLN A 179 -46.82 -21.66 10.36
N ALA A 180 -46.00 -22.66 10.04
CA ALA A 180 -46.44 -24.00 9.62
C ALA A 180 -46.95 -24.89 10.77
N THR A 181 -46.57 -24.58 12.02
CA THR A 181 -46.92 -25.42 13.19
C THR A 181 -48.27 -25.05 13.80
N GLU A 182 -49.18 -26.01 13.95
CA GLU A 182 -50.51 -25.77 14.53
C GLU A 182 -50.57 -25.90 16.07
N LYS A 183 -49.65 -26.68 16.67
CA LYS A 183 -49.61 -26.96 18.12
C LYS A 183 -49.09 -25.76 18.93
N LYS A 184 -49.28 -25.80 20.27
CA LYS A 184 -48.78 -24.79 21.23
C LYS A 184 -47.27 -24.48 21.11
N ILE A 185 -46.50 -25.42 20.57
CA ILE A 185 -45.06 -25.27 20.27
C ILE A 185 -44.78 -24.10 19.29
N LYS A 186 -45.77 -23.65 18.51
CA LYS A 186 -45.61 -22.51 17.58
C LYS A 186 -45.10 -21.21 18.25
N TYR A 187 -45.46 -20.98 19.51
CA TYR A 187 -44.99 -19.80 20.25
C TYR A 187 -43.52 -19.89 20.65
N PHE A 188 -43.02 -21.11 20.87
CA PHE A 188 -41.60 -21.35 21.16
C PHE A 188 -40.74 -21.06 19.92
N TRP A 189 -41.15 -21.56 18.75
CA TRP A 189 -40.47 -21.27 17.48
C TRP A 189 -40.52 -19.78 17.10
N ALA A 190 -41.67 -19.11 17.30
CA ALA A 190 -41.77 -17.68 17.06
C ALA A 190 -40.87 -16.87 18.01
N GLY A 191 -40.77 -17.26 19.28
CA GLY A 191 -39.87 -16.64 20.25
C GLY A 191 -38.40 -16.78 19.86
N LEU A 192 -37.98 -17.97 19.44
CA LEU A 192 -36.62 -18.20 18.92
C LEU A 192 -36.35 -17.36 17.67
N GLY A 193 -37.29 -17.33 16.72
CA GLY A 193 -37.17 -16.52 15.51
C GLY A 193 -36.98 -15.03 15.83
N ILE A 194 -37.77 -14.47 16.73
CA ILE A 194 -37.64 -13.07 17.16
C ILE A 194 -36.31 -12.82 17.87
N LEU A 195 -35.87 -13.75 18.73
CA LEU A 195 -34.61 -13.62 19.46
C LEU A 195 -33.41 -13.58 18.51
N PHE A 196 -33.40 -14.46 17.50
CA PHE A 196 -32.39 -14.41 16.44
C PHE A 196 -32.50 -13.16 15.56
N ALA A 197 -33.72 -12.69 15.24
CA ALA A 197 -33.88 -11.44 14.50
C ALA A 197 -33.26 -10.25 15.24
N LEU A 198 -33.49 -10.15 16.56
CA LEU A 198 -32.90 -9.11 17.39
C LEU A 198 -31.39 -9.26 17.51
N ALA A 199 -30.89 -10.49 17.63
CA ALA A 199 -29.46 -10.77 17.66
C ALA A 199 -28.75 -10.32 16.37
N GLY A 200 -29.35 -10.53 15.20
CA GLY A 200 -28.79 -10.07 13.92
C GLY A 200 -28.99 -8.57 13.61
N ILE A 201 -29.66 -7.82 14.50
CA ILE A 201 -29.77 -6.35 14.42
C ILE A 201 -28.82 -5.67 15.42
N LEU A 202 -28.55 -6.35 16.55
CA LEU A 202 -27.71 -5.86 17.65
C LEU A 202 -26.25 -6.31 17.56
N GLY A 203 -25.99 -7.41 16.85
CA GLY A 203 -24.73 -7.54 16.16
C GLY A 203 -24.65 -6.38 15.19
#